data_AF-A0A378CDH5-F1
#
_entry.id   AF-A0A378CDH5-F1
#
_cell.length_a   1.000
_cell.length_b   1.000
_cell.length_c   1.000
_cell.angle_alpha   90.00
_cell.angle_beta   90.00
_cell.angle_gamma   90.00
#
_symmetry.space_group_name_H-M   'P 1'
#
loop_
_entity.id
_entity.type
_entity.pdbx_description
1 polymer ?
#
loop_
_entity_poly.entity_id
_entity_poly.type
_entity_poly.pdbx_seq_one_letter_code
_entity_poly.pdbx_strand_id
1 'polypeptide(L)'
;MELIIICAILGCIPAAIAKSKGRDFFGWWLYGALLFIVALIHSLVIKKDIRAIERSQIDEGMVKCPFCAEIIKPEAVKCKHCGSDVKEALEAVSLANFKPSDMAFEDFFIRRKDGFDVNEATVTTLVSRLKQANPGAHPMNIKNKYREQINDLMNQLPSGIRDEFMRVYDAKI
;
A
#
# COMPACT_ATOMS: atom_id res chain seq x y z
N MET A 1 10.14 -29.47 29.21
CA MET A 1 9.67 -28.99 27.89
C MET A 1 8.21 -28.57 27.93
N GLU A 2 7.31 -29.37 28.50
CA GLU A 2 5.87 -29.07 28.59
C GLU A 2 5.55 -27.71 29.23
N LEU A 3 6.20 -27.37 30.35
CA LEU A 3 5.96 -26.09 31.03
C LEU A 3 6.32 -24.87 30.17
N ILE A 4 7.39 -24.97 29.37
CA ILE A 4 7.81 -23.90 28.45
C ILE A 4 6.76 -23.71 27.36
N ILE A 5 6.20 -24.81 26.83
CA ILE A 5 5.14 -24.79 25.82
C ILE A 5 3.87 -24.15 26.39
N ILE A 6 3.48 -24.50 27.63
CA ILE A 6 2.31 -23.93 28.29
C ILE A 6 2.50 -22.41 28.48
N CYS A 7 3.64 -21.96 29.01
CA CYS A 7 3.94 -20.54 29.17
C CYS A 7 3.91 -19.78 27.83
N ALA A 8 4.47 -20.37 26.77
CA ALA A 8 4.45 -19.79 25.44
C ALA A 8 3.02 -19.63 24.88
N ILE A 9 2.13 -20.61 25.10
CA ILE A 9 0.72 -20.53 24.69
C ILE A 9 -0.03 -19.48 25.52
N LEU A 10 0.17 -19.47 26.83
CA LEU A 10 -0.48 -18.49 27.72
C LEU A 10 -0.06 -17.06 27.37
N GLY A 11 1.22 -16.84 27.04
CA GLY A 11 1.74 -15.54 26.60
C GLY A 11 1.02 -14.94 25.38
N CYS A 12 0.38 -15.76 24.53
CA CYS A 12 -0.40 -15.29 23.39
C CYS A 12 -1.63 -14.47 23.80
N ILE A 13 -2.19 -14.68 24.99
CA ILE A 13 -3.39 -13.97 25.46
C ILE A 13 -3.09 -12.47 25.67
N PRO A 14 -2.17 -12.05 26.58
CA PRO A 14 -1.84 -10.64 26.74
C PRO A 14 -1.26 -10.03 25.46
N ALA A 15 -0.56 -10.82 24.63
CA ALA A 15 -0.05 -10.37 23.34
C ALA A 15 -1.16 -10.01 22.34
N ALA A 16 -2.20 -10.85 22.22
CA ALA A 16 -3.34 -10.57 21.34
C ALA A 16 -4.12 -9.33 21.82
N ILE A 17 -4.32 -9.19 23.13
CA ILE A 17 -4.97 -8.01 23.73
C ILE A 17 -4.14 -6.75 23.43
N ALA A 18 -2.83 -6.79 23.66
CA ALA A 18 -1.96 -5.66 23.40
C ALA A 18 -1.90 -5.30 21.90
N LYS A 19 -1.84 -6.30 21.01
CA LYS A 19 -1.90 -6.10 19.54
C LYS A 19 -3.16 -5.37 19.11
N SER A 20 -4.33 -5.76 19.65
CA SER A 20 -5.60 -5.09 19.37
C SER A 20 -5.65 -3.61 19.82
N LYS A 21 -4.67 -3.20 20.65
CA LYS A 21 -4.49 -1.83 21.15
C LYS A 21 -3.32 -1.10 20.48
N GLY A 22 -2.78 -1.62 19.37
CA GLY A 22 -1.71 -0.97 18.61
C GLY A 22 -0.30 -1.21 19.17
N ARG A 23 -0.08 -2.30 19.92
CA ARG A 23 1.25 -2.72 20.39
C ARG A 23 1.81 -3.85 19.54
N ASP A 24 3.12 -4.04 19.61
CA ASP A 24 3.78 -5.15 18.93
C ASP A 24 3.41 -6.48 19.60
N PHE A 25 3.17 -7.51 18.79
CA PHE A 25 2.77 -8.80 19.32
C PHE A 25 3.92 -9.52 20.03
N PHE A 26 5.12 -9.49 19.45
CA PHE A 26 6.24 -10.34 19.88
C PHE A 26 6.80 -9.92 21.24
N GLY A 27 6.97 -8.63 21.49
CA GLY A 27 7.43 -8.10 22.78
C GLY A 27 6.43 -8.41 23.89
N TRP A 28 5.13 -8.26 23.62
CA TRP A 28 4.09 -8.63 24.58
C TRP A 28 3.92 -10.13 24.78
N TRP A 29 4.17 -10.93 23.75
CA TRP A 29 4.20 -12.39 23.86
C TRP A 29 5.34 -12.86 24.74
N LEU A 30 6.55 -12.33 24.54
CA LEU A 30 7.72 -12.65 25.37
C LEU A 30 7.49 -12.19 26.81
N TYR A 31 6.96 -10.97 26.99
CA TYR A 31 6.58 -10.46 28.31
C TYR A 31 5.52 -11.33 29.00
N GLY A 32 4.48 -11.75 28.26
CA GLY A 32 3.43 -12.62 28.76
C GLY A 32 3.90 -14.04 29.06
N ALA A 33 4.83 -14.58 28.28
CA ALA A 33 5.40 -15.91 28.50
C ALA A 33 6.26 -15.95 29.78
N LEU A 34 6.95 -14.85 30.11
CA LEU A 34 7.80 -14.74 31.30
C LEU A 34 7.03 -14.30 32.56
N LEU A 35 6.09 -13.36 32.42
CA LEU A 35 5.42 -12.67 33.54
C LEU A 35 3.91 -12.59 33.34
N PHE A 36 3.27 -13.75 33.11
CA PHE A 36 1.87 -13.85 32.67
C PHE A 36 0.87 -12.97 33.44
N ILE A 37 0.80 -13.08 34.77
CA ILE A 37 -0.20 -12.35 35.58
C ILE A 37 -0.02 -10.84 35.44
N VAL A 38 1.22 -10.35 35.52
CA VAL A 38 1.55 -8.93 35.42
C VAL A 38 1.25 -8.41 34.01
N ALA A 39 1.69 -9.15 32.99
CA ALA A 39 1.46 -8.81 31.59
C ALA A 39 -0.03 -8.78 31.24
N LEU A 40 -0.83 -9.69 31.80
CA LEU A 40 -2.28 -9.72 31.60
C LEU A 40 -2.92 -8.44 32.16
N ILE A 41 -2.65 -8.08 33.41
CA ILE A 41 -3.17 -6.84 34.01
C ILE A 41 -2.73 -5.62 33.19
N HIS A 42 -1.45 -5.55 32.83
CA HIS A 42 -0.92 -4.42 32.05
C HIS A 42 -1.58 -4.31 30.67
N SER A 43 -1.83 -5.43 29.99
CA SER A 43 -2.52 -5.48 28.70
C SER A 43 -3.98 -5.02 28.77
N LEU A 44 -4.66 -5.23 29.90
CA LEU A 44 -6.04 -4.79 30.11
C LEU A 44 -6.11 -3.28 30.41
N VAL A 45 -5.18 -2.75 31.19
CA VAL A 45 -5.18 -1.34 31.62
C VAL A 45 -4.61 -0.39 30.57
N ILE A 46 -3.68 -0.85 29.73
CA ILE A 46 -3.03 0.02 28.75
C ILE A 46 -4.05 0.63 27.77
N LYS A 47 -3.86 1.93 27.46
CA LYS A 47 -4.68 2.66 26.48
C LYS A 47 -4.32 2.24 25.05
N LYS A 48 -5.30 2.36 24.16
CA LYS A 48 -5.11 2.16 22.73
C LYS A 48 -4.16 3.21 22.17
N ASP A 49 -3.20 2.76 21.37
CA ASP A 49 -2.35 3.62 20.56
C ASP A 49 -3.05 3.89 19.22
N ILE A 50 -3.84 4.96 19.19
CA ILE A 50 -4.67 5.31 18.03
C ILE A 50 -3.80 5.54 16.79
N ARG A 51 -2.61 6.12 16.94
CA ARG A 51 -1.70 6.36 15.81
C ARG A 51 -1.17 5.06 15.21
N ALA A 52 -0.82 4.10 16.05
CA ALA A 52 -0.40 2.77 15.57
C ALA A 52 -1.56 2.03 14.87
N ILE A 53 -2.77 2.11 15.42
CA ILE A 53 -3.98 1.49 14.84
C ILE A 53 -4.39 2.16 13.53
N GLU A 54 -4.30 3.49 13.42
CA GLU A 54 -4.52 4.19 12.16
C GLU A 54 -3.48 3.78 11.12
N ARG A 55 -2.20 3.73 11.50
CA ARG A 55 -1.13 3.31 10.58
C ARG A 55 -1.38 1.91 10.05
N SER A 56 -1.72 0.95 10.91
CA SER A 56 -2.01 -0.41 10.46
C SER A 56 -3.22 -0.47 9.53
N GLN A 57 -4.28 0.30 9.78
CA GLN A 57 -5.43 0.37 8.87
C GLN A 57 -5.07 0.95 7.51
N ILE A 58 -4.20 1.97 7.46
CA ILE A 58 -3.70 2.52 6.19
C ILE A 58 -2.86 1.49 5.44
N ASP A 59 -1.99 0.77 6.15
CA ASP A 59 -1.17 -0.31 5.56
C ASP A 59 -2.05 -1.46 5.03
N GLU A 60 -3.22 -1.69 5.65
CA GLU A 60 -4.25 -2.64 5.19
C GLU A 60 -5.13 -2.10 4.04
N GLY A 61 -4.84 -0.90 3.53
CA GLY A 61 -5.51 -0.30 2.36
C GLY A 61 -6.69 0.62 2.67
N MET A 62 -6.92 0.96 3.94
CA MET A 62 -7.87 2.02 4.29
C MET A 62 -7.31 3.39 3.93
N VAL A 63 -8.19 4.38 3.77
CA VAL A 63 -7.80 5.74 3.40
C VAL A 63 -8.40 6.77 4.36
N LYS A 64 -7.78 7.94 4.46
CA LYS A 64 -8.36 9.05 5.22
C LYS A 64 -9.38 9.81 4.37
N CYS A 65 -10.50 10.15 4.98
CA CYS A 65 -11.48 11.04 4.38
C CYS A 65 -10.83 12.41 4.09
N PRO A 66 -10.93 12.94 2.86
CA PRO A 66 -10.29 14.20 2.49
C PRO A 66 -10.90 15.44 3.19
N PHE A 67 -12.07 15.29 3.83
CA PHE A 67 -12.77 16.40 4.50
C PHE A 67 -12.65 16.40 6.02
N CYS A 68 -12.72 15.23 6.67
CA CYS A 68 -12.69 15.11 8.14
C CYS A 68 -11.51 14.30 8.69
N ALA A 69 -10.64 13.77 7.82
CA ALA A 69 -9.45 12.98 8.17
C ALA A 69 -9.68 11.63 8.88
N GLU A 70 -10.94 11.22 9.05
CA GLU A 70 -11.28 9.92 9.65
C GLU A 70 -11.05 8.76 8.66
N ILE A 71 -10.74 7.58 9.18
CA ILE A 71 -10.44 6.39 8.38
C ILE A 71 -11.72 5.81 7.75
N ILE A 72 -11.72 5.70 6.42
CA ILE A 72 -12.80 5.15 5.61
C ILE A 72 -12.27 4.14 4.60
N LYS A 73 -13.18 3.37 4.02
CA LYS A 73 -12.86 2.43 2.95
C LYS A 73 -12.53 3.19 1.65
N PRO A 74 -11.59 2.70 0.82
CA PRO A 74 -11.26 3.35 -0.46
C PRO A 74 -12.44 3.37 -1.43
N GLU A 75 -13.37 2.41 -1.35
CA GLU A 75 -14.59 2.35 -2.16
C GLU A 75 -15.77 3.19 -1.61
N ALA A 76 -15.55 3.99 -0.56
CA ALA A 76 -16.61 4.82 0.00
C ALA A 76 -17.09 5.87 -1.02
N VAL A 77 -18.40 5.94 -1.25
CA VAL A 77 -19.03 7.07 -1.98
C VAL A 77 -19.32 8.21 -1.01
N LYS A 78 -19.83 7.90 0.19
CA LYS A 78 -20.07 8.88 1.25
C LYS A 78 -19.31 8.53 2.51
N CYS A 79 -18.78 9.54 3.20
CA CYS A 79 -18.12 9.37 4.47
C CYS A 79 -19.14 9.05 5.58
N LYS A 80 -18.94 7.93 6.29
CA LYS A 80 -19.80 7.52 7.43
C LYS A 80 -19.70 8.44 8.66
N HIS A 81 -18.73 9.35 8.69
CA HIS A 81 -18.44 10.22 9.84
C HIS A 81 -18.94 11.65 9.63
N CYS A 82 -18.57 12.28 8.51
CA CYS A 82 -18.98 13.65 8.20
C CYS A 82 -20.11 13.76 7.17
N GLY A 83 -20.48 12.68 6.50
CA GLY A 83 -21.56 12.66 5.50
C GLY A 83 -21.20 13.24 4.12
N SER A 84 -19.99 13.79 3.94
CA SER A 84 -19.52 14.31 2.65
C SER A 84 -19.50 13.23 1.57
N ASP A 85 -19.79 13.61 0.33
CA ASP A 85 -19.46 12.79 -0.85
C ASP A 85 -17.94 12.83 -1.05
N VAL A 86 -17.32 11.65 -1.08
CA VAL A 86 -15.87 11.50 -1.08
C VAL A 86 -15.35 10.86 -2.37
N LYS A 87 -16.22 10.40 -3.26
CA LYS A 87 -15.81 9.60 -4.42
C LYS A 87 -14.81 10.34 -5.29
N GLU A 88 -15.18 11.53 -5.78
CA GLU A 88 -14.34 12.32 -6.69
C GLU A 88 -13.07 12.80 -6.00
N ALA A 89 -13.18 13.16 -4.72
CA ALA A 89 -12.03 13.61 -3.94
C ALA A 89 -11.03 12.47 -3.68
N LEU A 90 -11.50 11.25 -3.42
CA LEU A 90 -10.65 10.06 -3.27
C LEU A 90 -9.98 9.67 -4.59
N GLU A 91 -10.73 9.70 -5.71
CA GLU A 91 -10.18 9.46 -7.05
C GLU A 91 -9.11 10.50 -7.42
N ALA A 92 -9.33 11.78 -7.10
CA ALA A 92 -8.34 12.84 -7.31
C ALA A 92 -7.08 12.61 -6.45
N VAL A 93 -7.25 12.22 -5.18
CA VAL A 93 -6.12 11.93 -4.27
C VAL A 93 -5.34 10.69 -4.73
N SER A 94 -6.01 9.63 -5.20
CA SER A 94 -5.32 8.43 -5.70
C SER A 94 -4.56 8.72 -6.99
N LEU A 95 -5.13 9.50 -7.90
CA LEU A 95 -4.44 9.96 -9.11
C LEU A 95 -3.24 10.86 -8.79
N ALA A 96 -3.38 11.82 -7.88
CA ALA A 96 -2.28 12.71 -7.50
C ALA A 96 -1.09 11.96 -6.87
N ASN A 97 -1.36 10.85 -6.19
CA ASN A 97 -0.34 10.00 -5.55
C ASN A 97 0.14 8.83 -6.43
N PHE A 98 -0.38 8.70 -7.65
CA PHE A 98 -0.07 7.60 -8.55
C PHE A 98 1.44 7.52 -8.86
N LYS A 99 1.94 6.30 -8.84
CA LYS A 99 3.32 5.93 -9.19
C LYS A 99 3.31 4.80 -10.22
N PRO A 100 4.30 4.73 -11.14
CA PRO A 100 4.48 3.59 -12.02
C PRO A 100 4.48 2.23 -11.32
N SER A 101 5.01 2.16 -10.08
CA SER A 101 5.03 0.94 -9.26
C SER A 101 3.65 0.43 -8.84
N ASP A 102 2.60 1.26 -8.96
CA ASP A 102 1.23 0.86 -8.61
C ASP A 102 0.58 -0.03 -9.69
N MET A 103 1.26 -0.23 -10.84
CA MET A 103 0.84 -1.12 -11.92
C MET A 103 1.70 -2.38 -11.91
N ALA A 104 1.08 -3.54 -12.11
CA ALA A 104 1.79 -4.82 -12.14
C ALA A 104 2.64 -4.93 -13.42
N PHE A 105 3.88 -5.42 -13.31
CA PHE A 105 4.80 -5.45 -14.47
C PHE A 105 4.31 -6.43 -15.56
N GLU A 106 3.59 -7.48 -15.17
CA GLU A 106 2.95 -8.44 -16.06
C GLU A 106 1.90 -7.83 -16.99
N ASP A 107 1.30 -6.69 -16.62
CA ASP A 107 0.30 -6.01 -17.45
C ASP A 107 0.93 -5.33 -18.67
N PHE A 108 2.25 -5.11 -18.66
CA PHE A 108 2.97 -4.39 -19.71
C PHE A 108 3.40 -5.26 -20.89
N PHE A 109 3.14 -6.57 -20.84
CA PHE A 109 3.47 -7.48 -21.94
C PHE A 109 2.39 -8.52 -22.19
N ILE A 110 2.36 -9.03 -23.42
CA ILE A 110 1.47 -10.11 -23.85
C ILE A 110 2.36 -11.31 -24.18
N ARG A 111 2.09 -12.46 -23.54
CA ARG A 111 2.80 -13.71 -23.85
C ARG A 111 2.26 -14.30 -25.16
N ARG A 112 3.15 -14.58 -26.10
CA ARG A 112 2.87 -15.25 -27.39
C ARG A 112 3.55 -16.62 -27.44
N LYS A 113 3.35 -17.34 -28.55
CA LYS A 113 3.97 -18.68 -28.75
C LYS A 113 5.48 -18.60 -28.98
N ASP A 114 5.93 -17.49 -29.55
CA ASP A 114 7.28 -17.23 -30.07
C ASP A 114 7.99 -16.08 -29.34
N GLY A 115 7.37 -15.48 -28.32
CA GLY A 115 7.97 -14.39 -27.58
C GLY A 115 7.00 -13.61 -26.71
N PHE A 116 7.35 -12.35 -26.48
CA PHE A 116 6.56 -11.37 -25.75
C PHE A 116 6.37 -10.15 -26.64
N ASP A 117 5.17 -9.57 -26.61
CA ASP A 117 4.88 -8.30 -27.26
C ASP A 117 4.61 -7.24 -26.17
N VAL A 118 4.92 -5.98 -26.42
CA VAL A 118 4.55 -4.88 -25.51
C VAL A 118 3.03 -4.69 -25.52
N ASN A 119 2.43 -4.58 -24.34
CA ASN A 119 1.04 -4.18 -24.21
C ASN A 119 0.92 -2.65 -24.29
N GLU A 120 0.80 -2.12 -25.50
CA GLU A 120 0.71 -0.67 -25.73
C GLU A 120 -0.47 0.01 -25.01
N ALA A 121 -1.57 -0.70 -24.78
CA ALA A 121 -2.72 -0.15 -24.05
C ALA A 121 -2.37 0.15 -22.59
N THR A 122 -1.60 -0.74 -21.96
CA THR A 122 -1.09 -0.55 -20.59
C THR A 122 -0.09 0.59 -20.53
N VAL A 123 0.84 0.69 -21.49
CA VAL A 123 1.79 1.82 -21.57
C VAL A 123 1.07 3.15 -21.74
N THR A 124 0.03 3.18 -22.60
CA THR A 124 -0.82 4.37 -22.78
C THR A 124 -1.54 4.75 -21.49
N THR A 125 -2.06 3.76 -20.77
CA THR A 125 -2.73 3.96 -19.47
C THR A 125 -1.75 4.53 -18.44
N LEU A 126 -0.54 3.96 -18.32
CA LEU A 126 0.52 4.46 -17.45
C LEU A 126 0.80 5.94 -17.74
N VAL A 127 1.08 6.28 -18.99
CA VAL A 127 1.38 7.65 -19.40
C VAL A 127 0.21 8.59 -19.14
N SER A 128 -1.02 8.17 -19.42
CA SER A 128 -2.22 9.00 -19.17
C SER A 128 -2.37 9.33 -17.68
N ARG A 129 -2.14 8.35 -16.79
CA ARG A 129 -2.18 8.56 -15.33
C ARG A 129 -1.03 9.45 -14.86
N LEU A 130 0.18 9.30 -15.41
CA LEU A 130 1.31 10.19 -15.12
C LEU A 130 1.00 11.65 -15.50
N LYS A 131 0.37 11.89 -16.65
CA LYS A 131 -0.07 13.24 -17.07
C LYS A 131 -1.14 13.80 -16.15
N GLN A 132 -2.15 13.00 -15.78
CA GLN A 132 -3.22 13.40 -14.87
C GLN A 132 -2.71 13.70 -13.45
N ALA A 133 -1.74 12.92 -12.96
CA ALA A 133 -1.09 13.13 -11.66
C ALA A 133 -0.22 14.41 -11.62
N ASN A 134 0.15 14.96 -12.78
CA ASN A 134 1.02 16.12 -12.92
C ASN A 134 0.40 17.16 -13.88
N PRO A 135 -0.76 17.73 -13.52
CA PRO A 135 -1.47 18.66 -14.40
C PRO A 135 -0.61 19.89 -14.70
N GLY A 136 -0.50 20.26 -15.98
CA GLY A 136 0.28 21.41 -16.43
C GLY A 136 1.80 21.20 -16.46
N ALA A 137 2.31 20.02 -16.10
CA ALA A 137 3.74 19.73 -16.19
C ALA A 137 4.16 19.45 -17.64
N HIS A 138 5.33 19.97 -18.03
CA HIS A 138 5.94 19.64 -19.32
C HIS A 138 6.36 18.15 -19.36
N PRO A 139 6.19 17.43 -20.49
CA PRO A 139 6.54 16.01 -20.62
C PRO A 139 7.94 15.64 -20.10
N MET A 140 8.93 16.49 -20.37
CA MET A 140 10.30 16.28 -19.91
C MET A 140 10.43 16.30 -18.38
N ASN A 141 9.63 17.12 -17.69
CA ASN A 141 9.63 17.17 -16.22
C ASN A 141 9.02 15.89 -15.64
N ILE A 142 7.96 15.36 -16.27
CA ILE A 142 7.35 14.08 -15.90
C ILE A 142 8.36 12.95 -16.12
N LYS A 143 8.99 12.88 -17.29
CA LYS A 143 10.02 11.88 -17.61
C LYS A 143 11.17 11.90 -16.61
N ASN A 144 11.66 13.09 -16.24
CA ASN A 144 12.72 13.23 -15.26
C ASN A 144 12.28 12.84 -13.85
N LYS A 145 11.05 13.21 -13.44
CA LYS A 145 10.49 12.89 -12.12
C LYS A 145 10.36 11.38 -11.90
N TYR A 146 9.95 10.63 -12.91
CA TYR A 146 9.68 9.18 -12.80
C TYR A 146 10.78 8.29 -13.40
N ARG A 147 11.92 8.85 -13.80
CA ARG A 147 13.00 8.13 -14.50
C ARG A 147 13.41 6.82 -13.81
N GLU A 148 13.76 6.89 -12.52
CA GLU A 148 14.18 5.71 -11.75
C GLU A 148 13.10 4.63 -11.72
N GLN A 149 11.84 5.02 -11.46
CA GLN A 149 10.72 4.07 -11.38
C GLN A 149 10.42 3.40 -12.74
N ILE A 150 10.56 4.14 -13.84
CA ILE A 150 10.40 3.58 -15.19
C ILE A 150 11.56 2.64 -15.51
N ASN A 151 12.78 2.96 -15.09
CA ASN A 151 13.93 2.07 -15.25
C ASN A 151 13.76 0.78 -14.45
N ASP A 152 13.28 0.87 -13.21
CA ASP A 152 13.01 -0.30 -12.36
C ASP A 152 11.92 -1.19 -12.96
N LEU A 153 10.86 -0.59 -13.53
CA LEU A 153 9.81 -1.32 -14.24
C LEU A 153 10.39 -2.02 -15.48
N MET A 154 11.16 -1.31 -16.31
CA MET A 154 11.81 -1.87 -17.50
C MET A 154 12.73 -3.04 -17.15
N ASN A 155 13.47 -2.96 -16.04
CA ASN A 155 14.37 -4.02 -15.61
C ASN A 155 13.65 -5.31 -15.21
N GLN A 156 12.37 -5.23 -14.84
CA GLN A 156 11.53 -6.39 -14.55
C GLN A 156 10.93 -7.03 -15.82
N LEU A 157 10.86 -6.29 -16.94
CA LEU A 157 10.33 -6.82 -18.19
C LEU A 157 11.27 -7.85 -18.84
N PRO A 158 10.73 -8.80 -19.64
CA PRO A 158 11.51 -9.67 -20.50
C PRO A 158 12.46 -8.85 -21.40
N SER A 159 13.72 -9.28 -21.51
CA SER A 159 14.77 -8.52 -22.19
C SER A 159 14.44 -8.15 -23.65
N GLY A 160 13.75 -9.04 -24.36
CA GLY A 160 13.40 -8.86 -25.78
C GLY A 160 12.42 -7.71 -26.07
N ILE A 161 11.73 -7.16 -25.06
CA ILE A 161 10.74 -6.10 -25.25
C ILE A 161 11.11 -4.77 -24.58
N ARG A 162 12.27 -4.69 -23.90
CA ARG A 162 12.65 -3.49 -23.11
C ARG A 162 12.81 -2.26 -23.99
N ASP A 163 13.50 -2.40 -25.12
CA ASP A 163 13.72 -1.31 -26.07
C ASP A 163 12.41 -0.86 -26.72
N GLU A 164 11.53 -1.80 -27.04
CA GLU A 164 10.21 -1.50 -27.59
C GLU A 164 9.34 -0.77 -26.56
N PHE A 165 9.34 -1.22 -25.29
CA PHE A 165 8.64 -0.56 -24.21
C PHE A 165 9.10 0.90 -24.06
N MET A 166 10.41 1.14 -24.03
CA MET A 166 10.95 2.51 -23.92
C MET A 166 10.60 3.37 -25.13
N ARG A 167 10.63 2.81 -26.35
CA ARG A 167 10.20 3.51 -27.57
C ARG A 167 8.73 3.92 -27.50
N VAL A 168 7.85 3.02 -27.05
CA VAL A 168 6.41 3.28 -26.91
C VAL A 168 6.13 4.29 -25.80
N TYR A 169 6.81 4.17 -24.66
CA TYR A 169 6.71 5.11 -23.55
C TYR A 169 7.12 6.52 -23.97
N ASP A 170 8.29 6.67 -24.60
CA ASP A 170 8.82 7.96 -25.03
C ASP A 170 7.98 8.62 -26.13
N ALA A 171 7.32 7.83 -26.97
CA ALA A 171 6.40 8.35 -27.99
C ALA A 171 5.08 8.88 -27.39
N LYS A 172 4.68 8.41 -26.21
CA LYS A 172 3.38 8.72 -25.61
C LYS A 172 3.47 9.77 -24.49
N ILE A 173 4.59 9.85 -23.77
CA ILE A 173 4.82 10.77 -22.64
C ILE A 173 4.77 12.24 -23.06
#